data_AF-A0A972GFW8-F1
#
_entry.id   AF-A0A972GFW8-F1
#
_cell.length_a   1.000
_cell.length_b   1.000
_cell.length_c   1.000
_cell.angle_alpha   90.00
_cell.angle_beta   90.00
_cell.angle_gamma   90.00
#
_symmetry.space_group_name_H-M   'P 1'
#
loop_
_entity.id
_entity.type
_entity.pdbx_description
1 polymer ?
#
loop_
_entity_poly.entity_id
_entity_poly.type
_entity_poly.pdbx_seq_one_letter_code
_entity_poly.pdbx_strand_id
1 'polypeptide(L)'
;MKTDITLSLSPDGQRLAKAGDATVEIWDIATGELTRTLEKPDHLSGHQLLWSPDAQWICDVRHREMSVWDANTGRLAYNYSTIVW
;
A
#
# COMPACT_ATOMS: atom_id res chain seq x y z
N MET A 1 21.26 -1.34 -8.28
CA MET A 1 20.20 -1.84 -7.38
C MET A 1 18.88 -1.61 -8.09
N LYS A 2 18.06 -2.65 -8.23
CA LYS A 2 16.75 -2.56 -8.88
C LYS A 2 15.76 -2.22 -7.77
N THR A 3 15.15 -1.05 -7.81
CA THR A 3 14.03 -0.72 -6.93
C THR A 3 12.83 -1.50 -7.42
N ASP A 4 12.34 -2.43 -6.60
CA ASP A 4 11.11 -3.16 -6.90
C ASP A 4 9.93 -2.24 -6.57
N ILE A 5 9.44 -1.56 -7.59
CA ILE A 5 8.22 -0.78 -7.54
C ILE A 5 7.03 -1.69 -7.89
N THR A 6 5.99 -1.65 -7.07
CA THR A 6 4.73 -2.38 -7.34
C THR A 6 3.61 -1.37 -7.54
N LEU A 7 2.78 -1.59 -8.57
CA LEU A 7 1.64 -0.75 -8.92
C LEU A 7 0.36 -1.57 -8.88
N SER A 8 -0.74 -0.96 -8.43
CA SER A 8 -2.04 -1.63 -8.38
C SER A 8 -3.18 -0.62 -8.50
N LEU A 9 -4.12 -0.88 -9.41
CA LEU A 9 -5.34 -0.08 -9.54
C LEU A 9 -6.38 -0.54 -8.51
N SER A 10 -7.11 0.41 -7.93
CA SER A 10 -8.27 0.09 -7.13
C SER A 10 -9.35 -0.58 -8.00
N PRO A 11 -10.18 -1.49 -7.45
CA PRO A 11 -11.22 -2.16 -8.22
C PRO A 11 -12.28 -1.24 -8.82
N ASP A 12 -12.52 -0.09 -8.17
CA ASP A 12 -13.40 0.97 -8.68
C ASP A 12 -12.76 1.79 -9.83
N GLY A 13 -11.48 1.58 -10.12
CA GLY A 13 -10.73 2.27 -11.17
C GLY A 13 -10.43 3.75 -10.89
N GLN A 14 -10.70 4.25 -9.68
CA GLN A 14 -10.54 5.67 -9.36
C GLN A 14 -9.16 6.01 -8.79
N ARG A 15 -8.47 5.02 -8.22
CA ARG A 15 -7.20 5.21 -7.51
C ARG A 15 -6.10 4.31 -8.03
N LEU A 16 -4.89 4.85 -8.08
CA LEU A 16 -3.67 4.10 -8.33
C LEU A 16 -2.86 4.05 -7.04
N ALA A 17 -2.50 2.84 -6.60
CA ALA A 17 -1.53 2.64 -5.55
C ALA A 17 -0.15 2.33 -6.13
N LYS A 18 0.88 2.91 -5.52
CA LYS A 18 2.28 2.66 -5.83
C LYS A 18 3.06 2.39 -4.56
N ALA A 19 3.64 1.20 -4.45
CA ALA A 19 4.54 0.85 -3.36
C ALA A 19 5.99 1.10 -3.80
N GLY A 20 6.71 1.89 -2.99
CA GLY A 20 8.16 1.93 -2.97
C GLY A 20 8.71 1.26 -1.72
N ASP A 21 9.99 1.49 -1.42
CA ASP A 21 10.68 0.85 -0.29
C ASP A 21 10.11 1.28 1.07
N ALA A 22 9.77 2.58 1.23
CA ALA A 22 9.36 3.13 2.52
C ALA A 22 7.88 3.51 2.60
N THR A 23 7.20 3.65 1.47
CA THR A 23 5.87 4.23 1.41
C THR A 23 4.97 3.53 0.39
N VAL A 24 3.67 3.66 0.61
CA VAL A 24 2.64 3.42 -0.41
C VAL A 24 1.96 4.74 -0.72
N GLU A 25 2.04 5.17 -1.97
CA GLU A 25 1.39 6.38 -2.47
C GLU A 25 0.04 6.02 -3.09
N ILE A 26 -1.00 6.82 -2.80
CA ILE A 26 -2.32 6.69 -3.42
C ILE A 26 -2.61 7.94 -4.24
N TRP A 27 -2.90 7.73 -5.52
CA TRP A 27 -3.15 8.77 -6.50
C TRP A 27 -4.60 8.72 -6.97
N ASP A 28 -5.23 9.88 -7.11
CA ASP A 28 -6.47 10.02 -7.86
C ASP A 28 -6.16 9.98 -9.36
N ILE A 29 -6.82 9.10 -10.10
CA ILE A 29 -6.53 8.90 -11.52
C ILE A 29 -7.13 10.01 -12.38
N ALA A 30 -8.28 10.57 -11.98
CA ALA A 30 -8.98 11.58 -12.75
C ALA A 30 -8.24 12.93 -12.71
N THR A 31 -7.69 13.30 -11.55
CA THR A 31 -6.96 14.56 -11.37
C THR A 31 -5.44 14.39 -11.51
N GLY A 32 -4.93 13.18 -11.33
CA GLY A 32 -3.48 12.92 -11.28
C GLY A 32 -2.83 13.42 -10.00
N GLU A 33 -3.61 13.70 -8.95
CA GLU A 33 -3.09 14.22 -7.68
C GLU A 33 -2.74 13.09 -6.71
N LEU A 34 -1.63 13.27 -5.99
CA LEU A 34 -1.28 12.43 -4.85
C LEU A 34 -2.22 12.76 -3.70
N THR A 35 -3.11 11.83 -3.36
CA THR A 35 -4.12 12.03 -2.31
C THR A 35 -3.62 11.59 -0.94
N ARG A 36 -2.75 10.56 -0.90
CA ARG A 36 -2.20 10.01 0.36
C ARG A 36 -0.80 9.46 0.17
N THR A 37 -0.03 9.53 1.24
CA THR A 37 1.21 8.77 1.44
C THR A 37 1.07 7.96 2.72
N LEU A 38 1.21 6.65 2.61
CA LEU A 38 1.13 5.71 3.72
C LEU A 38 2.54 5.28 4.07
N GLU A 39 2.96 5.55 5.31
CA GLU A 39 4.26 5.10 5.80
C GLU A 39 4.22 3.62 6.12
N LYS A 40 5.23 2.89 5.62
CA LYS A 40 5.43 1.49 5.97
C LYS A 40 6.16 1.41 7.31
N PRO A 41 5.76 0.47 8.18
CA PRO A 41 6.49 0.23 9.42
C PRO A 41 7.92 -0.26 9.18
N ASP A 42 8.18 -0.97 8.08
CA ASP A 42 9.49 -1.47 7.67
C ASP A 42 9.91 -0.88 6.31
N HIS A 43 11.15 -0.40 6.20
CA HIS A 43 11.70 0.22 4.97
C HIS A 43 12.39 -0.80 4.06
N LEU A 44 11.75 -1.96 3.87
CA LEU A 44 12.37 -3.11 3.21
C LEU A 44 11.83 -3.26 1.77
N SER A 45 12.30 -4.25 1.02
CA SER A 45 11.92 -4.45 -0.40
C SER A 45 11.18 -5.77 -0.64
N GLY A 46 10.58 -5.94 -1.82
CA GLY A 46 9.88 -7.17 -2.23
C GLY A 46 8.37 -7.17 -1.94
N HIS A 47 7.73 -6.03 -2.13
CA HIS A 47 6.34 -5.79 -1.75
C HIS A 47 5.31 -6.23 -2.79
N GLN A 48 4.17 -6.75 -2.34
CA GLN A 48 2.99 -6.98 -3.17
C GLN A 48 1.82 -6.15 -2.65
N LEU A 49 1.21 -5.36 -3.54
CA LEU A 49 0.04 -4.54 -3.23
C LEU A 49 -1.25 -5.21 -3.70
N LEU A 50 -2.22 -5.27 -2.78
CA LEU A 50 -3.55 -5.80 -3.02
C LEU A 50 -4.60 -4.80 -2.54
N TRP A 51 -5.64 -4.61 -3.34
CA TRP A 51 -6.83 -3.86 -2.94
C TRP A 51 -7.93 -4.82 -2.48
N SER A 52 -8.72 -4.41 -1.50
CA SER A 52 -9.99 -5.08 -1.23
C SER A 52 -10.98 -4.85 -2.38
N PRO A 53 -11.90 -5.79 -2.67
CA PRO A 53 -12.87 -5.66 -3.75
C PRO A 53 -13.77 -4.42 -3.69
N ASP A 54 -14.01 -3.90 -2.48
CA ASP A 54 -14.79 -2.69 -2.23
C ASP A 54 -13.95 -1.40 -2.30
N ALA A 55 -12.67 -1.51 -2.66
CA ALA A 55 -11.69 -0.43 -2.71
C ALA A 55 -11.47 0.33 -1.39
N GLN A 56 -11.94 -0.16 -0.25
CA GLN A 56 -11.77 0.53 1.03
C GLN A 56 -10.41 0.29 1.66
N TRP A 57 -9.77 -0.84 1.33
CA TRP A 57 -8.55 -1.29 1.98
C TRP A 57 -7.45 -1.51 0.97
N ILE A 58 -6.24 -1.16 1.39
CA ILE A 58 -5.01 -1.55 0.71
C ILE A 58 -4.16 -2.38 1.65
N CYS A 59 -3.61 -3.46 1.11
CA CYS A 59 -2.77 -4.40 1.81
C CYS A 59 -1.40 -4.43 1.11
N ASP A 60 -0.34 -4.21 1.87
CA ASP A 60 1.03 -4.46 1.47
C ASP A 60 1.51 -5.72 2.19
N VAL A 61 1.88 -6.73 1.40
CA VAL A 61 2.33 -8.03 1.90
C VAL A 61 3.79 -8.24 1.51
N ARG A 62 4.59 -8.68 2.49
CA ARG A 62 6.00 -8.97 2.30
C ARG A 62 6.42 -10.13 3.20
N HIS A 63 6.80 -11.26 2.61
CA HIS A 63 7.23 -12.46 3.33
C HIS A 63 6.32 -12.87 4.50
N ARG A 64 6.64 -12.41 5.71
CA ARG A 64 5.96 -12.74 6.98
C ARG A 64 5.35 -11.52 7.67
N GLU A 65 5.34 -10.40 6.97
CA GLU A 65 4.83 -9.11 7.40
C GLU A 65 3.71 -8.67 6.48
N MET A 66 2.71 -8.02 7.05
CA MET A 66 1.58 -7.48 6.32
C MET A 66 1.10 -6.21 7.00
N SER A 67 0.90 -5.18 6.21
CA SER A 67 0.30 -3.93 6.67
C SER A 67 -0.97 -3.67 5.87
N VAL A 68 -2.03 -3.27 6.58
CA VAL A 68 -3.34 -2.99 6.00
C VAL A 68 -3.77 -1.60 6.40
N TRP A 69 -4.10 -0.77 5.42
CA TRP A 69 -4.56 0.60 5.63
C TRP A 69 -5.95 0.80 5.06
N ASP A 70 -6.72 1.67 5.71
CA ASP A 70 -7.91 2.27 5.12
C ASP A 70 -7.48 3.26 4.03
N ALA A 71 -7.89 3.00 2.80
CA ALA A 71 -7.47 3.77 1.63
C ALA A 71 -8.12 5.16 1.53
N ASN A 72 -9.16 5.44 2.31
CA ASN A 72 -9.85 6.73 2.33
C ASN A 72 -9.23 7.67 3.37
N THR A 73 -8.88 7.12 4.54
CA THR A 73 -8.32 7.88 5.66
C THR A 73 -6.80 7.83 5.72
N GLY A 74 -6.19 6.81 5.11
CA GLY A 74 -4.75 6.53 5.18
C GLY A 74 -4.31 5.92 6.52
N ARG A 75 -5.25 5.56 7.40
CA ARG A 75 -4.91 5.01 8.72
C ARG A 75 -4.50 3.55 8.60
N LEU A 76 -3.38 3.21 9.23
CA LEU A 76 -2.96 1.82 9.43
C LEU A 76 -3.96 1.15 10.38
N ALA A 77 -4.68 0.14 9.87
CA ALA A 77 -5.65 -0.62 10.64
C ALA A 77 -5.01 -1.85 11.28
N TYR A 78 -4.14 -2.53 10.52
CA TYR A 78 -3.45 -3.73 11.00
C TYR A 78 -2.00 -3.74 10.54
N ASN A 79 -1.13 -4.16 11.45
CA ASN A 79 0.22 -4.57 11.11
C ASN A 79 0.45 -5.93 11.76
N TYR A 80 0.64 -6.95 10.92
CA TYR A 80 0.96 -8.30 11.32
C TYR A 80 2.43 -8.51 11.03
N SER A 81 3.22 -8.79 12.07
CA SER A 81 4.59 -9.28 11.93
C SER A 81 4.72 -10.54 12.77
N THR A 82 5.27 -11.61 12.18
CA THR A 82 5.58 -12.83 12.96
C THR A 82 6.91 -12.74 13.69
N ILE A 83 7.64 -11.63 13.58
CA ILE A 83 8.84 -11.40 14.38
C ILE A 83 8.37 -10.97 15.78
N VAL A 84 8.11 -11.96 16.62
CA VAL A 84 8.09 -11.77 18.07
C VAL A 84 9.55 -11.60 18.51
N TRP A 85 9.86 -10.45 19.10
CA TRP A 85 11.12 -10.22 19.82
C TRP A 85 11.10 -10.97 21.16
#